data_AF-A0AAN9NZG4-F1
#
_entry.id   AF-A0AAN9NZG4-F1
#
_cell.length_a   1.000
_cell.length_b   1.000
_cell.length_c   1.000
_cell.angle_alpha   90.00
_cell.angle_beta   90.00
_cell.angle_gamma   90.00
#
_symmetry.space_group_name_H-M   'P 1'
#
loop_
_entity.id
_entity.type
_entity.pdbx_description
1 polymer ?
#
loop_
_entity_poly.entity_id
_entity_poly.type
_entity_poly.pdbx_seq_one_letter_code
_entity_poly.pdbx_strand_id
1 'polypeptide(L)'
;MKEMSNVHSRCRLIKQSLDAKIEELTGEQSQVQDEMESIHRELSSMTISHHSEQTHREKAEKEVEEAQQYVLEQHKLSFTKSLQQAEYFYKIRINDGNFDVMKDFYKGKLILVRDIPDDDEDNKNIPAKNNKNREDNELDDID
;
A
#
# COMPACT_ATOMS: atom_id res chain seq x y z
N MET A 1 2.91 -0.02 87.39
CA MET A 1 2.06 -0.94 86.58
C MET A 1 1.25 -0.25 85.48
N LYS A 2 0.58 0.90 85.72
CA LYS A 2 -0.24 1.59 84.69
C LYS A 2 0.54 2.08 83.45
N GLU A 3 1.75 2.62 83.62
CA GLU A 3 2.56 3.12 82.49
C GLU A 3 3.01 2.01 81.54
N MET A 4 3.42 0.86 82.08
CA MET A 4 3.84 -0.29 81.29
C MET A 4 2.70 -0.87 80.44
N SER A 5 1.47 -0.85 80.97
CA SER A 5 0.27 -1.22 80.22
C SER A 5 -0.05 -0.24 79.08
N ASN A 6 0.23 1.05 79.24
CA ASN A 6 0.02 2.07 78.21
C ASN A 6 1.01 1.90 77.04
N VAL A 7 2.30 1.70 77.36
CA VAL A 7 3.34 1.44 76.36
C VAL A 7 3.02 0.18 75.54
N HIS A 8 2.57 -0.89 76.19
CA HIS A 8 2.22 -2.14 75.52
C HIS A 8 1.04 -1.98 74.55
N SER A 9 0.02 -1.22 74.93
CA SER A 9 -1.12 -0.92 74.07
C SER A 9 -0.71 -0.08 72.86
N ARG A 10 0.13 0.95 73.05
CA ARG A 10 0.66 1.76 71.93
C ARG A 10 1.50 0.92 70.96
N CYS A 11 2.34 0.04 71.48
CA CYS A 11 3.15 -0.87 70.67
C CYS A 11 2.27 -1.82 69.84
N ARG A 12 1.19 -2.35 70.43
CA ARG A 12 0.21 -3.19 69.72
C ARG A 12 -0.46 -2.43 68.56
N LEU A 13 -0.90 -1.20 68.79
CA LEU A 13 -1.55 -0.38 67.75
C LEU A 13 -0.60 -0.05 66.59
N ILE A 14 0.64 0.31 66.91
CA ILE A 14 1.67 0.57 65.89
C ILE A 14 1.93 -0.68 65.07
N LYS A 15 2.07 -1.83 65.73
CA LYS A 15 2.27 -3.11 65.04
C LYS A 15 1.12 -3.40 64.07
N GLN A 16 -0.14 -3.30 64.52
CA GLN A 16 -1.30 -3.53 63.66
C GLN A 16 -1.34 -2.57 62.46
N SER A 17 -1.00 -1.30 62.67
CA SER A 17 -0.94 -0.32 61.58
C SER A 17 0.17 -0.63 60.58
N LEU A 18 1.33 -1.11 61.05
CA LEU A 18 2.44 -1.52 60.19
C LEU A 18 2.09 -2.79 59.41
N ASP A 19 1.51 -3.79 60.07
CA ASP A 19 1.08 -5.04 59.43
C ASP A 19 0.07 -4.76 58.31
N ALA A 20 -0.93 -3.90 58.57
CA ALA A 20 -1.90 -3.48 57.55
C ALA A 20 -1.23 -2.76 56.37
N LYS A 21 -0.24 -1.90 56.64
CA LYS A 21 0.48 -1.20 55.56
C LYS A 21 1.37 -2.13 54.75
N ILE A 22 1.95 -3.17 55.37
CA ILE A 22 2.72 -4.21 54.68
C ILE A 22 1.82 -4.99 53.74
N GLU A 23 0.62 -5.39 54.19
CA GLU A 23 -0.35 -6.10 53.35
C GLU A 23 -0.77 -5.24 52.14
N GLU A 24 -1.09 -3.96 52.36
CA GLU A 24 -1.44 -3.01 51.30
C GLU A 24 -0.32 -2.87 50.27
N LEU A 25 0.92 -2.59 50.72
CA LEU A 25 2.07 -2.43 49.83
C LEU A 25 2.42 -3.71 49.06
N THR A 26 2.24 -4.87 49.70
CA THR A 26 2.47 -6.17 49.05
C THR A 26 1.43 -6.41 47.94
N GLY A 27 0.17 -6.03 48.19
CA GLY A 27 -0.89 -6.08 47.19
C GLY A 27 -0.63 -5.15 46.01
N GLU A 28 -0.27 -3.89 46.28
CA GLU A 28 0.10 -2.93 45.23
C GLU A 28 1.30 -3.41 44.42
N GLN A 29 2.32 -3.96 45.07
CA GLN A 29 3.50 -4.50 44.40
C GLN A 29 3.14 -5.66 43.46
N SER A 30 2.27 -6.58 43.91
CA SER A 30 1.79 -7.68 43.06
C SER A 30 1.02 -7.16 41.86
N GLN A 31 0.13 -6.18 42.04
CA GLN A 31 -0.64 -5.60 40.95
C GLN A 31 0.26 -4.93 39.90
N VAL A 32 1.22 -4.11 40.33
CA VAL A 32 2.16 -3.44 39.42
C VAL A 32 3.01 -4.47 38.66
N GLN A 33 3.40 -5.56 39.32
CA GLN A 33 4.14 -6.63 38.65
C GLN A 33 3.31 -7.31 37.56
N ASP A 34 2.04 -7.63 37.82
CA ASP A 34 1.14 -8.24 36.83
C ASP A 34 0.90 -7.30 35.63
N GLU A 35 0.71 -6.00 35.88
CA GLU A 35 0.58 -4.98 34.85
C GLU A 35 1.85 -4.87 34.00
N MET A 36 3.04 -4.89 34.63
CA MET A 36 4.33 -4.88 33.93
C MET A 36 4.50 -6.10 33.02
N GLU A 37 4.12 -7.29 33.50
CA GLU A 37 4.16 -8.53 32.71
C GLU A 37 3.16 -8.51 31.55
N SER A 38 1.98 -7.91 31.75
CA SER A 38 1.00 -7.71 30.67
C SER A 38 1.55 -6.79 29.58
N ILE A 39 2.04 -5.60 29.96
CA ILE A 39 2.61 -4.62 29.03
C ILE A 39 3.80 -5.22 28.28
N HIS A 40 4.66 -5.99 28.97
CA HIS A 40 5.81 -6.62 28.33
C HIS A 40 5.40 -7.62 27.24
N ARG A 41 4.33 -8.40 27.48
CA ARG A 41 3.78 -9.33 26.48
C ARG A 41 3.21 -8.60 25.28
N GLU A 42 2.43 -7.54 25.51
CA GLU A 42 1.87 -6.72 24.43
C GLU A 42 2.96 -6.06 23.60
N LEU A 43 3.98 -5.48 24.24
CA LEU A 43 5.11 -4.85 23.55
C LEU A 43 5.88 -5.85 22.69
N SER A 44 6.08 -7.08 23.20
CA SER A 44 6.74 -8.14 22.45
C SER A 44 5.92 -8.54 21.22
N SER A 45 4.60 -8.70 21.38
CA SER A 45 3.69 -9.00 20.27
C SER A 45 3.69 -7.89 19.21
N MET A 46 3.63 -6.62 19.64
CA MET A 46 3.67 -5.46 18.75
C MET A 46 5.00 -5.36 18.01
N THR A 47 6.12 -5.66 18.67
CA THR A 47 7.45 -5.68 18.04
C THR A 47 7.52 -6.71 16.92
N ILE A 48 6.97 -7.91 17.14
CA ILE A 48 6.92 -8.97 16.12
C ILE A 48 6.02 -8.54 14.95
N SER A 49 4.83 -8.00 15.22
CA SER A 49 3.91 -7.53 14.18
C SER A 49 4.54 -6.44 13.32
N HIS A 50 5.14 -5.43 13.97
CA HIS A 50 5.82 -4.33 13.29
C HIS A 50 6.95 -4.83 12.40
N HIS A 51 7.75 -5.79 12.88
CA HIS A 51 8.81 -6.38 12.06
C HIS A 51 8.23 -7.15 10.86
N SER A 52 7.15 -7.93 11.05
CA SER A 52 6.48 -8.63 9.95
C SER A 52 5.97 -7.64 8.90
N GLU A 53 5.26 -6.60 9.32
CA GLU A 53 4.72 -5.56 8.43
C GLU A 53 5.82 -4.83 7.66
N GLN A 54 6.92 -4.49 8.33
CA GLN A 54 8.09 -3.88 7.70
C GLN A 54 8.64 -4.77 6.57
N THR A 55 8.81 -6.08 6.83
CA THR A 55 9.30 -7.01 5.80
C THR A 55 8.33 -7.18 4.63
N HIS A 56 7.02 -7.18 4.89
CA HIS A 56 6.01 -7.19 3.83
C HIS A 56 6.06 -5.93 2.97
N ARG A 57 6.24 -4.76 3.61
CA ARG A 57 6.35 -3.49 2.89
C ARG A 57 7.58 -3.45 1.99
N GLU A 58 8.74 -3.86 2.50
CA GLU A 58 9.98 -3.92 1.73
C GLU A 58 9.87 -4.87 0.53
N LYS A 59 9.22 -6.03 0.72
CA LYS A 59 8.94 -6.96 -0.37
C LYS A 59 8.03 -6.35 -1.43
N ALA A 60 6.93 -5.72 -1.02
CA ALA A 60 5.99 -5.09 -1.95
C ALA A 60 6.64 -3.93 -2.73
N GLU A 61 7.47 -3.11 -2.07
CA GLU A 61 8.22 -2.02 -2.70
C GLU A 61 9.14 -2.55 -3.82
N LYS A 62 9.87 -3.63 -3.55
CA LYS A 62 10.71 -4.30 -4.53
C LYS A 62 9.91 -4.86 -5.71
N GLU A 63 8.79 -5.52 -5.45
CA GLU A 63 7.91 -6.06 -6.51
C GLU A 63 7.35 -4.94 -7.40
N VAL A 64 6.99 -3.79 -6.81
CA VAL A 64 6.54 -2.61 -7.56
C VAL A 64 7.66 -2.05 -8.43
N GLU A 65 8.87 -1.90 -7.89
CA GLU A 65 10.03 -1.43 -8.66
C GLU A 65 10.34 -2.36 -9.84
N GLU A 66 10.38 -3.67 -9.60
CA GLU A 66 10.63 -4.67 -10.64
C GLU A 66 9.55 -4.65 -11.73
N ALA A 67 8.26 -4.52 -11.34
CA ALA A 67 7.16 -4.41 -12.29
C ALA A 67 7.23 -3.13 -13.13
N GLN A 68 7.53 -1.98 -12.49
CA GLN A 68 7.69 -0.71 -13.19
C GLN A 68 8.83 -0.76 -14.20
N GLN A 69 9.97 -1.33 -13.80
CA GLN A 69 11.12 -1.49 -14.68
C GLN A 69 10.80 -2.40 -15.87
N TYR A 70 10.15 -3.54 -15.62
CA TYR A 70 9.73 -4.47 -16.66
C TYR A 70 8.80 -3.79 -17.69
N VAL A 71 7.76 -3.09 -17.22
CA VAL A 71 6.82 -2.37 -18.08
C VAL A 71 7.56 -1.32 -18.92
N LEU A 72 8.43 -0.53 -18.31
CA LEU A 72 9.22 0.48 -19.03
C LEU A 72 10.12 -0.15 -20.10
N GLU A 73 10.78 -1.26 -19.80
CA GLU A 73 11.63 -1.98 -20.76
C GLU A 73 10.82 -2.54 -21.93
N GLN A 74 9.66 -3.15 -21.67
CA GLN A 74 8.77 -3.65 -22.71
C GLN A 74 8.24 -2.51 -23.59
N HIS A 75 7.89 -1.36 -23.02
CA HIS A 75 7.50 -0.18 -23.79
C HIS A 75 8.63 0.36 -24.65
N LYS A 76 9.86 0.46 -24.12
CA LYS A 76 11.03 0.88 -24.91
C LYS A 76 11.29 -0.06 -26.07
N LEU A 77 11.24 -1.37 -25.83
CA LEU A 77 11.48 -2.38 -26.85
C LEU A 77 10.40 -2.36 -27.94
N SER A 78 9.13 -2.37 -27.54
CA SER A 78 8.01 -2.33 -28.48
C SER A 78 8.00 -1.04 -29.29
N PHE A 79 8.23 0.11 -28.66
CA PHE A 79 8.33 1.40 -29.35
C PHE A 79 9.48 1.42 -30.36
N THR A 80 10.68 0.97 -29.96
CA THR A 80 11.84 0.88 -30.87
C THR A 80 11.54 -0.03 -32.07
N LYS A 81 10.92 -1.18 -31.81
CA LYS A 81 10.53 -2.12 -32.87
C LYS A 81 9.51 -1.49 -33.82
N SER A 82 8.48 -0.83 -33.30
CA SER A 82 7.47 -0.15 -34.11
C SER A 82 8.08 0.97 -34.96
N LEU A 83 9.02 1.75 -34.42
CA LEU A 83 9.77 2.74 -35.19
C LEU A 83 10.55 2.08 -36.33
N GLN A 84 11.36 1.05 -36.06
CA GLN A 84 12.12 0.36 -37.10
C GLN A 84 11.22 -0.23 -38.20
N GLN A 85 10.07 -0.78 -37.82
CA GLN A 85 9.08 -1.28 -38.77
C GLN A 85 8.50 -0.13 -39.62
N ALA A 86 8.16 1.00 -39.01
CA ALA A 86 7.66 2.17 -39.73
C ALA A 86 8.69 2.72 -40.74
N GLU A 87 9.96 2.83 -40.33
CA GLU A 87 11.06 3.21 -41.24
C GLU A 87 11.16 2.24 -42.42
N TYR A 88 11.09 0.93 -42.16
CA TYR A 88 11.19 -0.08 -43.20
C TYR A 88 10.03 -0.03 -44.20
N PHE A 89 8.78 -0.01 -43.72
CA PHE A 89 7.59 -0.08 -44.57
C PHE A 89 7.28 1.24 -45.28
N TYR A 90 7.45 2.37 -44.60
CA TYR A 90 7.07 3.68 -45.14
C TYR A 90 8.26 4.47 -45.70
N LYS A 91 9.49 3.93 -45.60
CA LYS A 91 10.74 4.59 -46.04
C LYS A 91 10.92 5.99 -45.43
N ILE A 92 10.41 6.17 -44.21
CA ILE A 92 10.53 7.40 -43.43
C ILE A 92 11.86 7.37 -42.69
N ARG A 93 12.65 8.44 -42.79
CA ARG A 93 13.88 8.60 -41.99
C ARG A 93 13.51 9.09 -40.60
N ILE A 94 13.68 8.22 -39.60
CA ILE A 94 13.30 8.50 -38.21
C ILE A 94 14.35 9.38 -37.50
N ASN A 95 15.61 9.29 -37.91
CA ASN A 95 16.72 10.00 -37.27
C ASN A 95 16.90 11.47 -37.70
N ASP A 96 16.07 11.97 -38.63
CA ASP A 96 16.22 13.33 -39.19
C ASP A 96 15.43 14.39 -38.39
N GLY A 97 14.97 14.07 -37.17
CA GLY A 97 14.14 14.98 -36.35
C GLY A 97 12.70 15.14 -36.87
N ASN A 98 12.30 14.32 -37.84
CA ASN A 98 10.96 14.31 -38.43
C ASN A 98 9.90 13.67 -37.51
N PHE A 99 10.33 12.95 -36.47
CA PHE A 99 9.46 12.32 -35.48
C PHE A 99 9.63 13.04 -34.14
N ASP A 100 8.60 13.80 -33.74
CA ASP A 100 8.57 14.53 -32.48
C ASP A 100 7.48 13.93 -31.60
N VAL A 101 7.87 13.23 -30.54
CA VAL A 101 6.96 12.57 -29.58
C VAL A 101 6.00 13.53 -28.88
N MET A 102 6.32 14.83 -28.86
CA MET A 102 5.46 15.85 -28.25
C MET A 102 4.42 16.38 -29.23
N LYS A 103 4.45 15.95 -30.50
CA LYS A 103 3.49 16.33 -31.52
C LYS A 103 2.70 15.14 -32.04
N ASP A 104 1.46 15.40 -32.43
CA ASP A 104 0.61 14.44 -33.10
C ASP A 104 -0.18 15.12 -34.23
N PHE A 105 -0.76 14.31 -35.11
CA PHE A 105 -1.42 14.77 -36.33
C PHE A 105 -2.89 15.10 -36.05
N TYR A 106 -3.22 16.39 -36.07
CA TYR A 106 -4.59 16.88 -35.85
C TYR A 106 -5.04 17.73 -37.02
N LYS A 107 -6.21 17.41 -37.60
CA LYS A 107 -6.84 18.14 -38.72
C LYS A 107 -5.87 18.47 -39.87
N GLY A 108 -5.03 17.51 -40.25
CA GLY A 108 -4.10 17.66 -41.37
C GLY A 108 -2.78 18.35 -41.02
N LYS A 109 -2.53 18.69 -39.75
CA LYS A 109 -1.32 19.39 -39.30
C LYS A 109 -0.69 18.69 -38.11
N LEU A 110 0.64 18.75 -38.04
CA LEU A 110 1.41 18.26 -36.89
C LEU A 110 1.46 19.36 -35.82
N ILE A 111 0.79 19.15 -34.68
CA ILE A 111 0.72 20.11 -33.56
C ILE A 111 1.11 19.45 -32.24
N LEU A 112 1.42 20.22 -31.20
CA LEU A 112 1.76 19.65 -29.90
C LEU A 112 0.55 18.90 -29.32
N VAL A 113 0.79 17.73 -28.71
CA VAL A 113 -0.27 16.88 -28.12
C VAL A 113 -1.12 17.66 -27.12
N ARG A 114 -0.49 18.50 -26.29
CA ARG A 114 -1.18 19.36 -25.31
C ARG A 114 -2.10 20.43 -25.92
N ASP A 115 -1.94 20.74 -27.20
CA ASP A 115 -2.72 21.75 -27.92
C ASP A 115 -3.85 21.09 -28.75
N ILE A 116 -3.93 19.75 -28.75
CA ILE A 116 -5.05 19.00 -29.34
C ILE A 116 -6.24 19.14 -28.39
N PRO A 117 -7.39 19.64 -28.85
CA PRO A 117 -8.60 19.67 -28.04
C PRO A 117 -8.99 18.26 -27.62
N ASP A 118 -9.41 18.07 -26.37
CA ASP A 118 -10.08 16.84 -25.95
C ASP A 118 -11.43 16.76 -26.70
N ASP A 119 -11.44 16.06 -27.82
CA ASP A 119 -12.62 15.93 -28.69
C ASP A 119 -13.67 15.00 -28.03
N ASP A 120 -14.43 15.51 -27.06
CA ASP A 120 -15.69 14.89 -26.59
C ASP A 120 -16.84 15.03 -27.63
N GLU A 121 -16.63 15.77 -28.72
CA GLU A 121 -17.69 16.16 -29.67
C GLU A 121 -17.74 15.33 -30.97
N ASP A 122 -16.73 14.51 -31.29
CA ASP A 122 -16.71 13.72 -32.54
C ASP A 122 -17.46 12.37 -32.44
N ASN A 123 -17.96 11.98 -31.26
CA ASN A 123 -18.73 10.75 -31.06
C ASN A 123 -20.24 10.88 -31.36
N LYS A 124 -20.71 11.99 -31.95
CA LYS A 124 -22.14 12.21 -32.24
C LYS A 124 -22.59 11.83 -33.66
N ASN A 125 -21.68 11.38 -34.54
CA ASN A 125 -21.99 11.11 -35.94
C ASN A 125 -21.62 9.70 -36.43
N ILE A 126 -21.79 8.68 -35.58
CA ILE A 126 -21.94 7.31 -36.10
C ILE A 126 -23.43 7.14 -36.48
N PRO A 127 -23.79 7.11 -37.78
CA PRO A 127 -25.14 6.72 -38.14
C PRO A 127 -25.32 5.26 -37.71
N ALA A 128 -26.32 5.01 -36.86
CA ALA A 128 -26.75 3.69 -36.46
C ALA A 128 -27.06 2.84 -37.70
N LYS A 129 -26.07 2.10 -38.19
CA LYS A 129 -26.29 1.06 -39.17
C LYS A 129 -26.92 -0.12 -38.44
N ASN A 130 -28.25 -0.13 -38.50
CA ASN A 130 -29.06 -1.33 -38.39
C ASN A 130 -28.36 -2.50 -39.08
N ASN A 131 -28.07 -3.55 -38.33
CA ASN A 131 -28.05 -4.90 -38.86
C ASN A 131 -28.71 -5.83 -37.87
N LYS A 132 -30.01 -6.04 -38.10
CA LYS A 132 -30.71 -7.25 -37.67
C LYS A 132 -30.08 -8.44 -38.40
N ASN A 133 -29.96 -9.55 -37.66
CA ASN A 133 -29.81 -10.95 -38.09
C ASN A 133 -28.38 -11.50 -38.27
N ARG A 134 -27.99 -12.34 -37.31
CA ARG A 134 -27.53 -13.75 -37.46
C ARG A 134 -27.20 -14.25 -36.05
N GLU A 135 -28.16 -14.87 -35.35
CA GLU A 135 -28.38 -16.33 -35.32
C GLU A 135 -27.09 -17.08 -34.94
N ASP A 136 -27.07 -17.48 -33.67
CA ASP A 136 -26.72 -18.80 -33.14
C ASP A 136 -25.56 -19.52 -33.82
N ASN A 137 -24.48 -19.73 -33.06
CA ASN A 137 -23.81 -21.02 -33.06
C ASN A 137 -23.17 -21.29 -31.70
N GLU A 138 -23.49 -22.49 -31.23
CA GLU A 138 -23.19 -23.11 -29.96
C GLU A 138 -21.69 -23.15 -29.65
N LEU A 139 -21.38 -22.99 -28.36
CA LEU A 139 -20.12 -23.38 -27.76
C LEU A 139 -20.08 -24.91 -27.68
N ASP A 140 -19.20 -25.54 -28.45
CA ASP A 140 -18.77 -26.91 -28.16
C ASP A 140 -17.67 -26.86 -27.09
N ASP A 141 -17.97 -27.53 -25.99
CA ASP A 141 -17.05 -27.93 -24.93
C ASP A 141 -15.87 -28.74 -25.52
N ILE A 142 -14.65 -28.41 -25.11
CA ILE A 142 -13.47 -29.24 -25.34
C ILE A 142 -12.95 -29.68 -23.97
N ASP A 143 -13.08 -30.99 -23.71
CA ASP A 143 -12.39 -31.75 -22.65
C ASP A 143 -10.86 -31.74 -22.84
#